data_AF-A0A958MBE4-F1
#
_entry.id   AF-A0A958MBE4-F1
#
_cell.length_a   1.000
_cell.length_b   1.000
_cell.length_c   1.000
_cell.angle_alpha   90.00
_cell.angle_beta   90.00
_cell.angle_gamma   90.00
#
_symmetry.space_group_name_H-M   'P 1'
#
loop_
_entity.id
_entity.type
_entity.pdbx_description
1 polymer ?
#
loop_
_entity_poly.entity_id
_entity_poly.type
_entity_poly.pdbx_seq_one_letter_code
_entity_poly.pdbx_strand_id
1 'polypeptide(L)'
;MSDVEQKWLVKSNSVVNGPYHFEQVVEDIFKGDIHLLDEIKGPFERWRPIRDHSLFAAAIERLKATTYQKREMTITEAVDFNTATMDITQTSTETLGADTGMTHTLTNDITASGMGNAPPMRPAAPVGGGDLQGPPTFKTAPPVPRQSHSSRFPFAFILSLILILAAGVGYILLEFQQTKNTQQTVNAFDEYTDKALVALKTGEYQEALKYFSMASEISPNDPNVILEMSPLLIQFDGQFGRVQSSVENLLATRYQKDFMKRGKNIVAMSLSYRGQFNDALGEVNKSLNVDDQYFPALINKAFFLLKLNRGMEAIDVLKRAIPMSPKEAIARYLLTRAFVQEGIRSQKPQYFSEALSTSNDFPQRFFDFRQEVLFLIAVAKLNLGAQPEELVRAARAFLQVDPELTPLHVHDVRYDFQSFRWQDFISHCESLSVKVDNYTSELIKGFCQLKLGKSLKAKNIFENLLSQKRNDGILQSLYAASLLALNDLEQAKNLISLLGGMRSPKPVAQVLLRGCLEAGDLACAQNITQSSVANGISLLYSHWSVVELNYKTNTERAVKSLGQGLGISPSFSPLLRMRKSL
;
A
#
# COMPACT_ATOMS: atom_id res chain seq x y z
N MET A 1 -8.08 16.62 -17.47
CA MET A 1 -7.53 17.26 -16.26
C MET A 1 -6.11 17.65 -16.60
N SER A 2 -5.81 18.93 -16.48
CA SER A 2 -4.55 19.58 -16.85
C SER A 2 -3.39 19.15 -15.96
N ASP A 3 -2.16 19.22 -16.52
CA ASP A 3 -0.85 19.11 -15.85
C ASP A 3 -0.90 19.39 -14.34
N VAL A 4 -0.87 18.32 -13.56
CA VAL A 4 -0.29 18.38 -12.23
C VAL A 4 1.12 17.90 -12.42
N GLU A 5 2.10 18.80 -12.43
CA GLU A 5 3.52 18.45 -12.44
C GLU A 5 3.78 17.43 -11.34
N GLN A 6 3.99 16.18 -11.72
CA GLN A 6 4.25 15.10 -10.78
C GLN A 6 5.59 15.36 -10.11
N LYS A 7 5.55 15.60 -8.79
CA LYS A 7 6.73 15.84 -7.96
C LYS A 7 7.25 14.52 -7.38
N TRP A 8 8.51 14.22 -7.63
CA TRP A 8 9.19 12.99 -7.25
C TRP A 8 10.07 13.21 -6.02
N LEU A 9 10.12 12.22 -5.15
CA LEU A 9 11.10 12.12 -4.08
C LEU A 9 12.08 10.99 -4.43
N VAL A 10 13.37 11.21 -4.18
CA VAL A 10 14.43 10.25 -4.45
C VAL A 10 15.13 9.96 -3.13
N LYS A 11 15.33 8.68 -2.81
CA LYS A 11 15.98 8.23 -1.59
C LYS A 11 17.30 7.55 -1.96
N SER A 12 18.39 8.23 -1.66
CA SER A 12 19.76 7.78 -1.90
C SER A 12 20.45 7.57 -0.55
N ASN A 13 20.99 6.38 -0.29
CA ASN A 13 21.69 6.04 0.97
C ASN A 13 20.91 6.39 2.25
N SER A 14 19.58 6.20 2.25
CA SER A 14 18.65 6.53 3.35
C SER A 14 18.33 8.02 3.56
N VAL A 15 18.85 8.91 2.72
CA VAL A 15 18.47 10.34 2.71
C VAL A 15 17.40 10.57 1.64
N VAL A 16 16.29 11.21 2.00
CA VAL A 16 15.21 11.56 1.09
C VAL A 16 15.43 12.98 0.56
N ASN A 17 15.59 13.10 -0.75
CA ASN A 17 15.79 14.34 -1.49
C ASN A 17 14.56 14.66 -2.37
N GLY A 18 14.41 15.95 -2.73
CA GLY A 18 13.33 16.47 -3.56
C GLY A 18 12.50 17.56 -2.86
N PRO A 19 11.33 17.93 -3.40
CA PRO A 19 10.68 17.37 -4.58
C PRO A 19 11.36 17.75 -5.90
N TYR A 20 11.41 16.80 -6.83
CA TYR A 20 11.95 16.94 -8.19
C TYR A 20 10.85 16.86 -9.25
N HIS A 21 11.08 17.49 -10.40
CA HIS A 21 10.31 17.20 -11.62
C HIS A 21 10.81 15.91 -12.28
N PHE A 22 9.97 15.25 -13.08
CA PHE A 22 10.36 14.00 -13.76
C PHE A 22 11.64 14.18 -14.60
N GLU A 23 11.71 15.28 -15.35
CA GLU A 23 12.83 15.63 -16.21
C GLU A 23 14.12 15.83 -15.41
N GLN A 24 14.03 16.44 -14.22
CA GLN A 24 15.18 16.64 -13.33
C GLN A 24 15.75 15.31 -12.84
N VAL A 25 14.88 14.40 -12.40
CA VAL A 25 15.32 13.06 -11.98
C VAL A 25 15.98 12.31 -13.13
N VAL A 26 15.42 12.39 -14.34
CA VAL A 26 16.02 11.79 -15.53
C VAL A 26 17.40 12.39 -15.80
N GLU A 27 17.54 13.71 -15.76
CA GLU A 27 18.83 14.39 -15.99
C GLU A 27 19.88 14.00 -14.96
N ASP A 28 19.52 13.95 -13.68
CA ASP A 28 20.41 13.58 -12.57
C ASP A 28 20.83 12.10 -12.63
N ILE A 29 19.99 11.21 -13.18
CA ILE A 29 20.37 9.82 -13.51
C ILE A 29 21.47 9.80 -14.59
N PHE A 30 21.38 10.66 -15.62
CA PHE A 30 22.40 10.73 -16.68
C PHE A 30 23.71 11.35 -16.21
N LYS A 31 23.65 12.30 -15.27
CA LYS A 31 24.83 12.89 -14.61
C LYS A 31 25.50 11.92 -13.66
N GLY A 32 24.75 10.94 -13.14
CA GLY A 32 25.23 9.96 -12.16
C GLY A 32 25.04 10.40 -10.71
N ASP A 33 24.34 11.52 -10.48
CA ASP A 33 24.01 12.04 -9.15
C ASP A 33 22.90 11.21 -8.47
N ILE A 34 22.06 10.54 -9.27
CA ILE A 34 21.05 9.59 -8.82
C ILE A 34 21.35 8.22 -9.42
N HIS A 35 21.44 7.19 -8.58
CA HIS A 35 21.73 5.83 -9.03
C HIS A 35 20.47 5.04 -9.34
N LEU A 36 20.56 4.11 -10.30
CA LEU A 36 19.44 3.23 -10.67
C LEU A 36 18.94 2.32 -9.52
N LEU A 37 19.75 2.15 -8.48
CA LEU A 37 19.41 1.41 -7.26
C LEU A 37 18.74 2.28 -6.20
N ASP A 38 18.81 3.61 -6.34
CA ASP A 38 18.13 4.53 -5.44
C ASP A 38 16.62 4.33 -5.57
N GLU A 39 15.90 4.56 -4.47
CA GLU A 39 14.46 4.41 -4.45
C GLU A 39 13.82 5.71 -4.89
N ILE A 40 12.74 5.63 -5.67
CA ILE A 40 11.96 6.79 -6.07
C ILE A 40 10.50 6.62 -5.66
N LYS A 41 9.86 7.74 -5.34
CA LYS A 41 8.46 7.83 -4.95
C LYS A 41 7.80 9.02 -5.65
N GLY A 42 6.82 8.75 -6.50
CA GLY A 42 5.89 9.76 -7.00
C GLY A 42 4.87 10.16 -5.92
N PRO A 43 4.06 11.22 -6.14
CA PRO A 43 3.11 11.73 -5.16
C PRO A 43 2.07 10.70 -4.69
N PHE A 44 1.88 9.64 -5.48
CA PHE A 44 0.85 8.64 -5.29
C PHE A 44 1.39 7.20 -5.32
N GLU A 45 2.69 7.02 -5.15
CA GLU A 45 3.36 5.73 -5.35
C GLU A 45 4.16 5.27 -4.11
N ARG A 46 4.50 3.98 -4.09
CA ARG A 46 5.44 3.44 -3.09
C ARG A 46 6.87 3.74 -3.53
N TRP A 47 7.78 3.83 -2.55
CA TRP A 47 9.21 3.71 -2.82
C TRP A 47 9.49 2.42 -3.57
N ARG A 48 10.17 2.55 -4.71
CA ARG A 48 10.70 1.41 -5.46
C ARG A 48 12.02 1.81 -6.12
N PRO A 49 12.93 0.88 -6.38
CA PRO A 49 14.15 1.20 -7.11
C PRO A 49 13.82 1.87 -8.45
N ILE A 50 14.57 2.92 -8.81
CA ILE A 50 14.38 3.64 -10.09
C ILE A 50 14.42 2.67 -11.27
N ARG A 51 15.31 1.68 -11.24
CA ARG A 51 15.41 0.63 -12.27
C ARG A 51 14.12 -0.18 -12.49
N ASP A 52 13.28 -0.26 -11.48
CA ASP A 52 12.05 -1.06 -11.46
C ASP A 52 10.82 -0.16 -11.69
N HIS A 53 11.03 1.12 -11.99
CA HIS A 53 9.99 2.11 -12.21
C HIS A 53 9.66 2.26 -13.71
N SER A 54 8.42 1.95 -14.09
CA SER A 54 7.99 1.93 -15.51
C SER A 54 8.18 3.27 -16.21
N LEU A 55 7.85 4.39 -15.55
CA LEU A 55 8.04 5.74 -16.12
C LEU A 55 9.51 6.08 -16.45
N PHE A 56 10.48 5.49 -15.74
CA PHE A 56 11.91 5.75 -15.97
C PHE A 56 12.54 4.74 -16.95
N ALA A 57 11.80 3.72 -17.40
CA ALA A 57 12.33 2.65 -18.25
C ALA A 57 12.99 3.18 -19.53
N ALA A 58 12.40 4.18 -20.18
CA ALA A 58 12.97 4.79 -21.39
C ALA A 58 14.29 5.52 -21.13
N ALA A 59 14.41 6.24 -20.01
CA ALA A 59 15.64 6.90 -19.60
C ALA A 59 16.76 5.89 -19.28
N ILE A 60 16.41 4.81 -18.60
CA ILE A 60 17.31 3.71 -18.25
C ILE A 60 17.88 3.04 -19.50
N GLU A 61 17.06 2.76 -20.50
CA GLU A 61 17.53 2.14 -21.74
C GLU A 61 18.45 3.08 -22.54
N ARG A 62 18.14 4.39 -22.58
CA ARG A 62 19.05 5.38 -23.16
C ARG A 62 20.40 5.44 -22.45
N LEU A 63 20.42 5.37 -21.12
CA LEU A 63 21.65 5.31 -20.32
C LEU A 63 22.48 4.04 -20.60
N LYS A 64 21.81 2.88 -20.75
CA LYS A 64 22.47 1.64 -21.14
C LYS A 64 23.08 1.73 -22.53
N ALA A 65 22.37 2.31 -23.49
CA ALA A 65 22.86 2.48 -24.87
C ALA A 65 24.09 3.39 -24.94
N THR A 66 24.11 4.52 -24.22
CA THR A 66 25.28 5.41 -24.16
C THR A 66 26.46 4.76 -23.44
N THR A 67 26.22 3.98 -22.38
CA THR A 67 27.28 3.22 -21.69
C THR A 67 27.89 2.14 -22.59
N TYR A 68 27.08 1.49 -23.43
CA TYR A 68 27.53 0.50 -24.40
C TYR A 68 28.39 1.14 -25.51
N GLN A 69 27.96 2.27 -26.07
CA GLN A 69 28.75 3.05 -27.03
C GLN A 69 30.08 3.55 -26.44
N LYS A 70 30.08 3.97 -25.17
CA LYS A 70 31.30 4.42 -24.48
C LYS A 70 32.31 3.28 -24.30
N ARG A 71 31.83 2.05 -24.04
CA ARG A 71 32.65 0.83 -24.01
C ARG A 71 33.18 0.42 -25.39
N GLU A 72 32.38 0.55 -26.44
CA GLU A 72 32.87 0.30 -27.81
C GLU A 72 33.97 1.30 -28.20
N MET A 73 33.82 2.59 -27.85
CA MET A 73 34.85 3.62 -28.08
C MET A 73 36.14 3.37 -27.27
N THR A 74 36.06 2.80 -26.06
CA THR A 74 37.26 2.44 -25.28
C THR A 74 37.94 1.17 -25.78
N ILE A 75 37.21 0.31 -26.51
CA ILE A 75 37.78 -0.90 -27.13
C ILE A 75 38.44 -0.56 -28.47
N THR A 76 37.93 0.42 -29.23
CA THR A 76 38.59 0.89 -30.46
C THR A 76 39.81 1.80 -30.25
N GLU A 77 39.98 2.40 -29.06
CA GLU A 77 41.20 3.16 -28.72
C GLU A 77 42.33 2.29 -28.12
N ALA A 78 42.08 1.02 -27.83
CA ALA A 78 43.05 0.08 -27.28
C ALA A 78 43.48 -0.99 -28.31
N VAL A 79 43.88 -0.56 -29.50
CA VAL A 79 44.65 -1.40 -30.44
C VAL A 79 45.76 -0.57 -31.06
N ASP A 80 46.91 -0.52 -30.38
CA ASP A 80 48.23 -0.75 -30.97
C ASP A 80 49.31 -0.57 -29.90
N PHE A 81 49.79 -1.67 -29.34
CA PHE A 81 51.20 -1.84 -28.94
C PHE A 81 51.50 -3.34 -28.85
N ASN A 82 52.18 -3.87 -29.88
CA ASN A 82 52.89 -5.14 -29.81
C ASN A 82 54.04 -5.02 -28.80
N THR A 83 54.18 -5.94 -27.83
CA THR A 83 55.28 -6.93 -27.81
C THR A 83 55.29 -7.83 -26.57
N ALA A 84 55.64 -9.09 -26.85
CA ALA A 84 56.40 -10.06 -26.05
C ALA A 84 55.71 -10.75 -24.85
N THR A 85 55.26 -11.97 -25.13
CA THR A 85 55.11 -13.07 -24.18
C THR A 85 56.45 -13.42 -23.53
N MET A 86 56.50 -13.45 -22.20
CA MET A 86 57.47 -14.26 -21.45
C MET A 86 56.71 -15.01 -20.35
N ASP A 87 56.66 -16.34 -20.50
CA ASP A 87 56.30 -17.29 -19.44
C ASP A 87 57.32 -17.22 -18.31
N ILE A 88 56.88 -17.03 -17.06
CA ILE A 88 57.53 -17.61 -15.87
C ILE A 88 56.45 -17.99 -14.85
N THR A 89 56.32 -19.31 -14.66
CA THR A 89 55.73 -20.00 -13.51
C THR A 89 56.26 -19.51 -12.17
N GLN A 90 55.40 -19.33 -11.16
CA GLN A 90 55.62 -19.89 -9.81
C GLN A 90 54.36 -19.81 -8.93
N THR A 91 53.96 -20.97 -8.44
CA THR A 91 53.05 -21.20 -7.30
C THR A 91 53.65 -20.71 -5.99
N SER A 92 52.82 -20.14 -5.12
CA SER A 92 52.91 -20.37 -3.67
C SER A 92 51.54 -20.15 -3.01
N THR A 93 51.04 -21.25 -2.45
CA THR A 93 50.07 -21.31 -1.36
C THR A 93 50.59 -20.61 -0.12
N GLU A 94 49.80 -19.74 0.51
CA GLU A 94 49.91 -19.49 1.95
C GLU A 94 48.54 -19.49 2.62
N THR A 95 48.50 -20.32 3.66
CA THR A 95 47.46 -20.62 4.63
C THR A 95 47.23 -19.46 5.60
N LEU A 96 45.96 -19.15 5.90
CA LEU A 96 45.60 -18.34 7.08
C LEU A 96 45.35 -19.26 8.28
N GLY A 97 46.34 -19.29 9.18
CA GLY A 97 46.25 -19.86 10.52
C GLY A 97 45.67 -18.86 11.54
N ALA A 98 45.28 -19.41 12.69
CA ALA A 98 44.51 -18.83 13.77
C ALA A 98 45.34 -18.01 14.81
N ASP A 99 44.66 -17.66 15.92
CA ASP A 99 45.09 -17.02 17.18
C ASP A 99 45.20 -15.48 17.18
N THR A 100 44.84 -14.71 18.22
CA THR A 100 44.31 -14.90 19.60
C THR A 100 43.73 -13.53 20.04
N GLY A 101 42.65 -13.43 20.80
CA GLY A 101 42.65 -13.35 22.28
C GLY A 101 42.75 -11.92 22.83
N MET A 102 41.72 -11.42 23.51
CA MET A 102 41.80 -10.84 24.87
C MET A 102 40.46 -10.28 25.37
N THR A 103 40.00 -10.88 26.47
CA THR A 103 38.95 -10.51 27.42
C THR A 103 39.44 -9.51 28.46
N HIS A 104 38.56 -8.63 28.96
CA HIS A 104 38.78 -7.90 30.22
C HIS A 104 37.59 -7.98 31.18
N THR A 105 37.84 -8.63 32.31
CA THR A 105 37.18 -8.61 33.64
C THR A 105 38.34 -8.91 34.60
N LEU A 106 38.64 -8.22 35.69
CA LEU A 106 37.89 -7.86 36.91
C LEU A 106 38.87 -7.05 37.80
N THR A 107 38.38 -6.25 38.76
CA THR A 107 38.58 -6.51 40.21
C THR A 107 37.95 -5.42 41.09
N ASN A 108 37.42 -5.89 42.22
CA ASN A 108 36.83 -5.16 43.34
C ASN A 108 37.92 -4.66 44.30
N ASP A 109 37.60 -3.65 45.10
CA ASP A 109 38.01 -3.63 46.51
C ASP A 109 36.94 -2.97 47.39
N ILE A 110 36.82 -3.51 48.61
CA ILE A 110 35.82 -3.26 49.65
C ILE A 110 36.42 -2.34 50.72
N THR A 111 35.65 -1.41 51.29
CA THR A 111 35.51 -1.21 52.76
C THR A 111 34.47 -0.13 53.11
N ALA A 112 33.80 -0.35 54.25
CA ALA A 112 32.55 0.28 54.69
C ALA A 112 32.75 1.54 55.57
N SER A 113 31.72 2.40 55.64
CA SER A 113 31.09 2.90 56.89
C SER A 113 30.19 4.11 56.64
N GLY A 114 29.11 4.24 57.43
CA GLY A 114 28.49 5.53 57.72
C GLY A 114 27.03 5.72 57.31
N MET A 115 26.10 5.38 58.21
CA MET A 115 24.72 5.86 58.23
C MET A 115 24.63 7.39 58.37
N GLY A 116 23.56 8.01 57.86
CA GLY A 116 23.06 9.26 58.46
C GLY A 116 22.33 10.26 57.55
N ASN A 117 21.00 10.15 57.57
CA ASN A 117 20.01 11.23 57.70
C ASN A 117 19.69 12.22 56.56
N ALA A 118 18.41 12.17 56.20
CA ALA A 118 17.62 13.19 55.50
C ALA A 118 17.43 14.48 56.33
N PRO A 119 17.22 15.65 55.68
CA PRO A 119 16.97 16.91 56.38
C PRO A 119 15.50 17.06 56.81
N PRO A 120 15.20 17.52 58.05
CA PRO A 120 13.84 17.72 58.52
C PRO A 120 13.33 19.16 58.39
N MET A 121 12.00 19.23 58.51
CA MET A 121 11.11 20.38 58.50
C MET A 121 11.42 21.45 59.56
N ARG A 122 11.06 22.70 59.24
CA ARG A 122 11.07 23.85 60.15
C ARG A 122 9.84 23.84 61.08
N PRO A 123 10.00 24.06 62.40
CA PRO A 123 8.89 24.33 63.32
C PRO A 123 8.71 25.83 63.65
N ALA A 124 7.52 26.11 64.17
CA ALA A 124 6.93 27.39 64.51
C ALA A 124 7.63 28.16 65.64
N ALA A 125 7.48 29.49 65.62
CA ALA A 125 7.94 30.41 66.66
C ALA A 125 6.80 30.76 67.65
N PRO A 126 7.12 31.16 68.90
CA PRO A 126 6.21 31.09 70.03
C PRO A 126 5.44 32.38 70.33
N VAL A 127 4.34 32.16 71.06
CA VAL A 127 3.44 33.15 71.66
C VAL A 127 4.13 33.84 72.83
N GLY A 128 4.23 35.17 72.78
CA GLY A 128 4.64 36.02 73.90
C GLY A 128 3.44 36.69 74.53
N GLY A 129 3.18 36.41 75.81
CA GLY A 129 2.27 37.16 76.66
C GLY A 129 2.92 38.46 77.14
N GLY A 130 2.12 39.52 77.23
CA GLY A 130 2.54 40.84 77.71
C GLY A 130 1.32 41.64 78.17
N ASP A 131 1.11 41.60 79.48
CA ASP A 131 0.48 42.53 80.42
C ASP A 131 -0.58 43.57 80.02
N LEU A 132 -1.59 43.56 80.90
CA LEU A 132 -2.70 44.51 81.07
C LEU A 132 -2.21 45.90 81.47
N GLN A 133 -2.58 46.93 80.69
CA GLN A 133 -2.64 48.32 81.18
C GLN A 133 -3.87 49.05 80.61
N GLY A 134 -4.77 49.44 81.54
CA GLY A 134 -5.46 50.74 81.59
C GLY A 134 -6.46 51.13 80.48
N PRO A 135 -7.67 51.63 80.83
CA PRO A 135 -8.66 52.04 79.85
C PRO A 135 -8.28 53.38 79.20
N PRO A 136 -8.49 53.57 77.88
CA PRO A 136 -8.37 54.89 77.28
C PRO A 136 -9.60 55.73 77.62
N THR A 137 -9.36 56.85 78.27
CA THR A 137 -10.30 57.93 78.56
C THR A 137 -10.90 58.51 77.27
N PHE A 138 -12.23 58.61 77.23
CA PHE A 138 -13.00 59.34 76.23
C PHE A 138 -12.57 60.82 76.16
N LYS A 139 -12.10 61.26 74.98
CA LYS A 139 -12.08 62.68 74.62
C LYS A 139 -13.25 62.97 73.69
N THR A 140 -14.07 63.91 74.12
CA THR A 140 -15.26 64.45 73.46
C THR A 140 -14.94 65.01 72.07
N ALA A 141 -15.74 64.62 71.08
CA ALA A 141 -15.70 65.15 69.73
C ALA A 141 -16.23 66.61 69.68
N PRO A 142 -15.58 67.54 68.96
CA PRO A 142 -16.16 68.83 68.64
C PRO A 142 -17.18 68.71 67.48
N PRO A 143 -18.14 69.64 67.38
CA PRO A 143 -19.30 69.51 66.49
C PRO A 143 -18.96 69.73 65.01
N VAL A 144 -19.64 68.94 64.19
CA VAL A 144 -19.60 68.91 62.72
C VAL A 144 -20.12 70.22 62.11
N PRO A 145 -19.39 70.85 61.17
CA PRO A 145 -20.00 71.81 60.26
C PRO A 145 -20.74 71.05 59.15
N ARG A 146 -22.05 71.28 59.03
CA ARG A 146 -22.87 70.86 57.88
C ARG A 146 -22.27 71.42 56.59
N GLN A 147 -21.64 70.56 55.79
CA GLN A 147 -21.41 70.83 54.39
C GLN A 147 -22.53 70.21 53.56
N SER A 148 -23.07 70.98 52.64
CA SER A 148 -24.10 70.55 51.70
C SER A 148 -23.58 69.40 50.84
N HIS A 149 -24.21 68.23 50.95
CA HIS A 149 -24.03 67.16 49.97
C HIS A 149 -24.65 67.60 48.64
N SER A 150 -23.83 68.15 47.74
CA SER A 150 -24.12 68.03 46.32
C SER A 150 -23.76 66.59 45.91
N SER A 151 -24.74 65.83 45.43
CA SER A 151 -24.55 64.46 44.94
C SER A 151 -23.76 64.47 43.64
N ARG A 152 -22.44 64.59 43.72
CA ARG A 152 -21.56 64.21 42.62
C ARG A 152 -21.33 62.71 42.75
N PHE A 153 -22.12 61.91 42.02
CA PHE A 153 -21.81 60.51 41.80
C PHE A 153 -20.33 60.41 41.39
N PRO A 154 -19.50 59.58 42.05
CA PRO A 154 -18.08 59.54 41.75
C PRO A 154 -17.93 58.93 40.36
N PHE A 155 -17.58 59.75 39.38
CA PHE A 155 -17.27 59.33 38.00
C PHE A 155 -16.32 58.12 37.97
N ALA A 156 -15.44 57.98 38.97
CA ALA A 156 -14.55 56.85 39.16
C ALA A 156 -15.27 55.49 39.36
N PHE A 157 -16.40 55.45 40.08
CA PHE A 157 -17.18 54.22 40.24
C PHE A 157 -17.87 53.80 38.95
N ILE A 158 -18.45 54.77 38.23
CA ILE A 158 -19.09 54.53 36.93
C ILE A 158 -18.03 54.03 35.92
N LEU A 159 -16.85 54.64 35.90
CA LEU A 159 -15.74 54.22 35.05
C LEU A 159 -15.26 52.79 35.41
N SER A 160 -15.15 52.47 36.70
CA SER A 160 -14.78 51.12 37.15
C SER A 160 -15.82 50.06 36.76
N LEU A 161 -17.12 50.40 36.85
CA LEU A 161 -18.20 49.51 36.45
C LEU A 161 -18.20 49.27 34.94
N ILE A 162 -17.95 50.32 34.14
CA ILE A 162 -17.80 50.22 32.68
C ILE A 162 -16.61 49.33 32.31
N LEU A 163 -15.46 49.48 32.99
CA LEU A 163 -14.29 48.65 32.75
C LEU A 163 -14.53 47.16 33.09
N ILE A 164 -15.24 46.87 34.19
CA ILE A 164 -15.62 45.51 34.56
C ILE A 164 -16.59 44.91 33.54
N LEU A 165 -17.59 45.69 33.10
CA LEU A 165 -18.53 45.26 32.06
C LEU A 165 -17.82 45.04 30.72
N ALA A 166 -16.91 45.92 30.32
CA ALA A 166 -16.12 45.76 29.10
C ALA A 166 -15.20 44.53 29.17
N ALA A 167 -14.58 44.27 30.32
CA ALA A 167 -13.78 43.06 30.54
C ALA A 167 -14.64 41.79 30.53
N GLY A 168 -15.84 41.83 31.12
CA GLY A 168 -16.80 40.71 31.10
C GLY A 168 -17.32 40.42 29.69
N VAL A 169 -17.67 41.45 28.91
CA VAL A 169 -18.05 41.31 27.49
C VAL A 169 -16.87 40.78 26.67
N GLY A 170 -15.65 41.27 26.90
CA GLY A 170 -14.44 40.78 26.25
C GLY A 170 -14.17 39.30 26.55
N TYR A 171 -14.34 38.87 27.80
CA TYR A 171 -14.22 37.46 28.21
C TYR A 171 -15.27 36.57 27.50
N ILE A 172 -16.53 37.01 27.46
CA ILE A 172 -17.63 36.29 26.79
C ILE A 172 -17.36 36.19 25.27
N LEU A 173 -16.87 37.25 24.64
CA LEU A 173 -16.51 37.22 23.22
C LEU A 173 -15.32 36.28 22.94
N LEU A 174 -14.33 36.23 23.83
CA LEU A 174 -13.22 35.29 23.74
C LEU A 174 -13.68 33.84 23.90
N GLU A 175 -14.53 33.53 24.88
CA GLU A 175 -15.14 32.19 25.02
C GLU A 175 -16.01 31.81 23.81
N PHE A 176 -16.79 32.76 23.28
CA PHE A 176 -17.60 32.53 22.09
C PHE A 176 -16.74 32.29 20.83
N GLN A 177 -15.58 32.95 20.74
CA GLN A 177 -14.62 32.72 19.66
C GLN A 177 -13.88 31.39 19.81
N GLN A 178 -13.50 31.01 21.04
CA GLN A 178 -12.91 29.71 21.32
C GLN A 178 -13.87 28.57 21.01
N THR A 179 -15.13 28.65 21.45
CA THR A 179 -16.16 27.64 21.14
C THR A 179 -16.42 27.50 19.64
N LYS A 180 -16.47 28.61 18.90
CA LYS A 180 -16.54 28.57 17.42
C LYS A 180 -15.34 27.88 16.79
N ASN A 181 -14.12 28.22 17.22
CA ASN A 181 -12.90 27.60 16.71
C ASN A 181 -12.86 26.09 17.02
N THR A 182 -13.21 25.70 18.25
CA THR A 182 -13.31 24.28 18.65
C THR A 182 -14.34 23.53 17.81
N GLN A 183 -15.53 24.11 17.59
CA GLN A 183 -16.54 23.51 16.74
C GLN A 183 -16.06 23.36 15.29
N GLN A 184 -15.36 24.37 14.76
CA GLN A 184 -14.79 24.31 13.42
C GLN A 184 -13.71 23.23 13.31
N THR A 185 -12.87 23.04 14.32
CA THR A 185 -11.86 21.96 14.34
C THR A 185 -12.48 20.57 14.44
N VAL A 186 -13.54 20.40 15.23
CA VAL A 186 -14.27 19.11 15.34
C VAL A 186 -14.95 18.80 14.01
N ASN A 187 -15.64 19.76 13.41
CA ASN A 187 -16.28 19.58 12.10
C ASN A 187 -15.27 19.20 11.01
N ALA A 188 -14.08 19.82 11.02
CA ALA A 188 -13.03 19.50 10.05
C ALA A 188 -12.44 18.09 10.25
N PHE A 189 -12.27 17.66 11.51
CA PHE A 189 -11.82 16.30 11.82
C PHE A 189 -12.82 15.25 11.29
N ASP A 190 -14.10 15.41 11.63
CA ASP A 190 -15.17 14.50 11.18
C ASP A 190 -15.22 14.47 9.65
N GLU A 191 -15.19 15.64 8.99
CA GLU A 191 -15.16 15.74 7.53
C GLU A 191 -13.99 14.99 6.90
N TYR A 192 -12.77 15.14 7.44
CA TYR A 192 -11.60 14.45 6.92
C TYR A 192 -11.67 12.94 7.16
N THR A 193 -12.14 12.49 8.32
CA THR A 193 -12.30 11.05 8.58
C THR A 193 -13.34 10.42 7.67
N ASP A 194 -14.48 11.08 7.44
CA ASP A 194 -15.52 10.61 6.52
C ASP A 194 -15.01 10.53 5.09
N LYS A 195 -14.32 11.56 4.60
CA LYS A 195 -13.69 11.56 3.28
C LYS A 195 -12.66 10.43 3.15
N ALA A 196 -11.86 10.19 4.19
CA ALA A 196 -10.89 9.11 4.21
C ALA A 196 -11.55 7.73 4.12
N LEU A 197 -12.63 7.51 4.88
CA LEU A 197 -13.39 6.25 4.87
C LEU A 197 -14.10 6.00 3.54
N VAL A 198 -14.63 7.05 2.90
CA VAL A 198 -15.20 6.95 1.55
C VAL A 198 -14.12 6.57 0.55
N ALA A 199 -12.99 7.26 0.55
CA ALA A 199 -11.86 6.96 -0.33
C ALA A 199 -11.31 5.54 -0.11
N LEU A 200 -11.27 5.07 1.14
CA LEU A 200 -10.88 3.69 1.46
C LEU A 200 -11.84 2.67 0.83
N LYS A 201 -13.16 2.91 0.92
CA LYS A 201 -14.20 2.04 0.34
C LYS A 201 -14.20 2.01 -1.19
N THR A 202 -13.73 3.07 -1.85
CA THR A 202 -13.63 3.15 -3.32
C THR A 202 -12.28 2.65 -3.86
N GLY A 203 -11.33 2.31 -2.97
CA GLY A 203 -9.97 1.89 -3.33
C GLY A 203 -9.04 3.06 -3.66
N GLU A 204 -9.43 4.29 -3.36
CA GLU A 204 -8.62 5.51 -3.52
C GLU A 204 -7.64 5.64 -2.35
N TYR A 205 -6.78 4.64 -2.17
CA TYR A 205 -5.94 4.49 -0.96
C TYR A 205 -5.03 5.70 -0.66
N GLN A 206 -4.55 6.39 -1.70
CA GLN A 206 -3.72 7.59 -1.52
C GLN A 206 -4.55 8.81 -1.06
N GLU A 207 -5.78 8.94 -1.58
CA GLU A 207 -6.72 9.98 -1.13
C GLU A 207 -7.16 9.69 0.32
N ALA A 208 -7.40 8.42 0.65
CA ALA A 208 -7.67 7.99 2.02
C ALA A 208 -6.52 8.35 2.96
N LEU A 209 -5.27 8.04 2.58
CA LEU A 209 -4.08 8.38 3.37
C LEU A 209 -3.91 9.89 3.54
N LYS A 210 -4.17 10.69 2.49
CA LYS A 210 -4.15 12.15 2.56
C LYS A 210 -5.14 12.67 3.60
N TYR A 211 -6.40 12.23 3.53
CA TYR A 211 -7.42 12.72 4.47
C TYR A 211 -7.21 12.22 5.89
N PHE A 212 -6.76 10.98 6.09
CA PHE A 212 -6.36 10.52 7.43
C PHE A 212 -5.17 11.31 7.97
N SER A 213 -4.23 11.73 7.13
CA SER A 213 -3.12 12.58 7.55
C SER A 213 -3.61 13.95 8.03
N MET A 214 -4.55 14.57 7.30
CA MET A 214 -5.21 15.82 7.73
C MET A 214 -5.99 15.66 9.04
N ALA A 215 -6.72 14.55 9.21
CA ALA A 215 -7.39 14.24 10.48
C ALA A 215 -6.39 14.05 11.64
N SER A 216 -5.25 13.40 11.36
CA SER A 216 -4.16 13.19 12.32
C SER A 216 -3.43 14.48 12.71
N GLU A 217 -3.44 15.53 11.88
CA GLU A 217 -2.91 16.85 12.26
C GLU A 217 -3.81 17.53 13.31
N ILE A 218 -5.12 17.33 13.23
CA ILE A 218 -6.09 17.88 14.20
C ILE A 218 -6.09 17.07 15.50
N SER A 219 -6.08 15.73 15.40
CA SER A 219 -6.06 14.82 16.55
C SER A 219 -4.99 13.74 16.40
N PRO A 220 -3.72 14.03 16.78
CA PRO A 220 -2.58 13.14 16.54
C PRO A 220 -2.62 11.79 17.26
N ASN A 221 -3.42 11.68 18.31
CA ASN A 221 -3.54 10.47 19.14
C ASN A 221 -4.93 9.83 19.03
N ASP A 222 -5.71 10.15 18.00
CA ASP A 222 -7.00 9.50 17.78
C ASP A 222 -6.79 8.00 17.46
N PRO A 223 -7.35 7.07 18.27
CA PRO A 223 -7.16 5.64 18.06
C PRO A 223 -7.66 5.14 16.70
N ASN A 224 -8.78 5.67 16.22
CA ASN A 224 -9.38 5.19 14.97
C ASN A 224 -8.57 5.67 13.77
N VAL A 225 -8.15 6.93 13.75
CA VAL A 225 -7.25 7.44 12.69
C VAL A 225 -5.95 6.66 12.68
N ILE A 226 -5.32 6.42 13.84
CA ILE A 226 -4.10 5.60 13.90
C ILE A 226 -4.34 4.20 13.31
N LEU A 227 -5.40 3.51 13.74
CA LEU A 227 -5.66 2.13 13.33
C LEU A 227 -6.10 1.99 11.86
N GLU A 228 -6.86 2.95 11.31
CA GLU A 228 -7.32 2.94 9.91
C GLU A 228 -6.22 3.40 8.93
N MET A 229 -5.40 4.38 9.34
CA MET A 229 -4.30 4.90 8.52
C MET A 229 -3.10 3.95 8.49
N SER A 230 -2.88 3.19 9.56
CA SER A 230 -1.67 2.36 9.71
C SER A 230 -1.46 1.33 8.59
N PRO A 231 -2.47 0.54 8.17
CA PRO A 231 -2.28 -0.37 7.05
C PRO A 231 -1.98 0.38 5.73
N LEU A 232 -2.56 1.56 5.53
CA LEU A 232 -2.23 2.40 4.36
C LEU A 232 -0.77 2.87 4.40
N LEU A 233 -0.27 3.30 5.57
CA LEU A 233 1.11 3.71 5.78
C LEU A 233 2.11 2.57 5.60
N ILE A 234 1.82 1.38 6.14
CA ILE A 234 2.64 0.18 5.93
C ILE A 234 2.73 -0.10 4.45
N GLN A 235 1.57 -0.20 3.80
CA GLN A 235 1.51 -0.70 2.47
C GLN A 235 2.01 0.33 1.47
N PHE A 236 1.36 1.49 1.38
CA PHE A 236 1.54 2.46 0.31
C PHE A 236 2.65 3.48 0.55
N ASP A 237 3.13 3.62 1.80
CA ASP A 237 4.14 4.62 2.15
C ASP A 237 5.44 4.01 2.72
N GLY A 238 5.40 2.75 3.18
CA GLY A 238 6.56 2.06 3.75
C GLY A 238 6.96 2.54 5.16
N GLN A 239 6.08 3.23 5.88
CA GLN A 239 6.37 3.79 7.22
C GLN A 239 6.24 2.75 8.36
N PHE A 240 6.89 1.59 8.24
CA PHE A 240 6.74 0.45 9.16
C PHE A 240 7.09 0.79 10.62
N GLY A 241 8.23 1.46 10.84
CA GLY A 241 8.72 1.81 12.17
C GLY A 241 7.82 2.81 12.88
N ARG A 242 7.43 3.89 12.18
CA ARG A 242 6.49 4.89 12.73
C ARG A 242 5.15 4.26 13.10
N VAL A 243 4.62 3.41 12.23
CA VAL A 243 3.36 2.69 12.49
C VAL A 243 3.49 1.81 13.73
N GLN A 244 4.56 1.03 13.84
CA GLN A 244 4.78 0.18 15.00
C GLN A 244 4.80 1.00 16.30
N SER A 245 5.63 2.04 16.38
CA SER A 245 5.72 2.88 17.58
C SER A 245 4.39 3.55 17.95
N SER A 246 3.66 4.06 16.95
CA SER A 246 2.39 4.76 17.17
C SER A 246 1.31 3.82 17.68
N VAL A 247 1.22 2.62 17.10
CA VAL A 247 0.25 1.59 17.51
C VAL A 247 0.62 1.03 18.89
N GLU A 248 1.89 0.73 19.15
CA GLU A 248 2.31 0.23 20.46
C GLU A 248 2.04 1.24 21.59
N ASN A 249 2.29 2.53 21.34
CA ASN A 249 1.93 3.59 22.29
C ASN A 249 0.41 3.67 22.52
N LEU A 250 -0.40 3.57 21.46
CA LEU A 250 -1.85 3.50 21.58
C LEU A 250 -2.28 2.32 22.46
N LEU A 251 -1.74 1.12 22.22
CA LEU A 251 -2.10 -0.08 22.98
C LEU A 251 -1.65 -0.01 24.45
N ALA A 252 -0.55 0.67 24.76
CA ALA A 252 -0.07 0.88 26.12
C ALA A 252 -0.90 1.90 26.91
N THR A 253 -1.48 2.90 26.23
CA THR A 253 -2.18 4.02 26.88
C THR A 253 -3.72 3.90 26.86
N ARG A 254 -4.25 3.02 26.00
CA ARG A 254 -5.70 2.84 25.77
C ARG A 254 -6.04 1.35 25.64
N TYR A 255 -6.31 0.69 26.76
CA TYR A 255 -6.78 -0.68 26.73
C TYR A 255 -8.25 -0.77 26.27
N GLN A 256 -8.46 -1.24 25.05
CA GLN A 256 -9.76 -1.68 24.54
C GLN A 256 -9.57 -2.93 23.70
N LYS A 257 -10.48 -3.91 23.83
CA LYS A 257 -10.38 -5.17 23.08
C LYS A 257 -10.33 -4.96 21.57
N ASP A 258 -11.13 -4.03 21.04
CA ASP A 258 -11.11 -3.72 19.60
C ASP A 258 -9.77 -3.14 19.15
N PHE A 259 -9.20 -2.19 19.90
CA PHE A 259 -7.89 -1.64 19.59
C PHE A 259 -6.80 -2.70 19.69
N MET A 260 -6.84 -3.56 20.71
CA MET A 260 -5.88 -4.65 20.88
C MET A 260 -5.89 -5.61 19.70
N LYS A 261 -7.06 -6.12 19.27
CA LYS A 261 -7.11 -7.06 18.15
C LYS A 261 -6.64 -6.42 16.84
N ARG A 262 -7.06 -5.18 16.55
CA ARG A 262 -6.67 -4.45 15.32
C ARG A 262 -5.20 -4.07 15.34
N GLY A 263 -4.74 -3.45 16.43
CA GLY A 263 -3.38 -2.99 16.62
C GLY A 263 -2.35 -4.13 16.56
N LYS A 264 -2.64 -5.28 17.19
CA LYS A 264 -1.76 -6.45 17.13
C LYS A 264 -1.65 -7.04 15.73
N ASN A 265 -2.74 -7.04 14.96
CA ASN A 265 -2.68 -7.40 13.54
C ASN A 265 -1.84 -6.41 12.72
N ILE A 266 -1.95 -5.10 12.99
CA ILE A 266 -1.16 -4.06 12.29
C ILE A 266 0.33 -4.18 12.61
N VAL A 267 0.72 -4.42 13.86
CA VAL A 267 2.12 -4.65 14.24
C VAL A 267 2.65 -5.91 13.54
N ALA A 268 1.85 -6.98 13.46
CA ALA A 268 2.21 -8.17 12.71
C ALA A 268 2.50 -7.87 11.23
N MET A 269 1.68 -7.05 10.57
CA MET A 269 1.92 -6.60 9.20
C MET A 269 3.21 -5.74 9.10
N SER A 270 3.48 -4.86 10.06
CA SER A 270 4.73 -4.07 10.06
C SER A 270 5.99 -4.97 10.17
N LEU A 271 5.90 -6.05 10.95
CA LEU A 271 6.97 -7.05 11.09
C LEU A 271 7.15 -7.87 9.81
N SER A 272 6.06 -8.34 9.18
CA SER A 272 6.13 -9.13 7.94
C SER A 272 6.75 -8.35 6.78
N TYR A 273 6.48 -7.06 6.66
CA TYR A 273 7.11 -6.20 5.65
C TYR A 273 8.63 -6.04 5.84
N ARG A 274 9.16 -6.31 7.03
CA ARG A 274 10.60 -6.41 7.33
C ARG A 274 11.15 -7.85 7.22
N GLY A 275 10.34 -8.80 6.74
CA GLY A 275 10.70 -10.21 6.64
C GLY A 275 10.66 -10.98 7.97
N GLN A 276 10.22 -10.35 9.06
CA GLN A 276 10.19 -10.94 10.40
C GLN A 276 8.91 -11.78 10.61
N PHE A 277 8.74 -12.84 9.81
CA PHE A 277 7.49 -13.62 9.78
C PHE A 277 7.19 -14.40 11.08
N ASN A 278 8.21 -14.84 11.83
CA ASN A 278 7.99 -15.50 13.12
C ASN A 278 7.43 -14.53 14.17
N ASP A 279 7.99 -13.32 14.25
CA ASP A 279 7.50 -12.28 15.17
C ASP A 279 6.10 -11.80 14.75
N ALA A 280 5.88 -11.66 13.44
CA ALA A 280 4.55 -11.37 12.90
C ALA A 280 3.52 -12.43 13.30
N LEU A 281 3.90 -13.72 13.26
CA LEU A 281 3.04 -14.81 13.72
C LEU A 281 2.76 -14.71 15.24
N GLY A 282 3.73 -14.26 16.04
CA GLY A 282 3.54 -13.97 17.46
C GLY A 282 2.50 -12.87 17.70
N GLU A 283 2.61 -11.74 17.01
CA GLU A 283 1.67 -10.62 17.18
C GLU A 283 0.27 -10.93 16.62
N VAL A 284 0.15 -11.63 15.49
CA VAL A 284 -1.17 -12.03 14.96
C VAL A 284 -1.86 -13.05 15.87
N ASN A 285 -1.12 -13.93 16.55
CA ASN A 285 -1.69 -14.81 17.57
C ASN A 285 -2.18 -14.02 18.80
N LYS A 286 -1.48 -12.95 19.21
CA LYS A 286 -1.98 -12.04 20.26
C LYS A 286 -3.29 -11.35 19.85
N SER A 287 -3.44 -10.99 18.58
CA SER A 287 -4.70 -10.48 18.03
C SER A 287 -5.83 -11.53 18.15
N LEU A 288 -5.57 -12.77 17.72
CA LEU A 288 -6.53 -13.87 17.78
C LEU A 288 -6.85 -14.36 19.19
N ASN A 289 -5.97 -14.13 20.17
CA ASN A 289 -6.27 -14.40 21.59
C ASN A 289 -7.31 -13.41 22.16
N VAL A 290 -7.44 -12.22 21.56
CA VAL A 290 -8.45 -11.23 21.94
C VAL A 290 -9.79 -11.52 21.26
N ASP A 291 -9.73 -11.92 19.99
CA ASP A 291 -10.87 -12.27 19.15
C ASP A 291 -10.44 -13.34 18.13
N ASP A 292 -10.79 -14.60 18.40
CA ASP A 292 -10.37 -15.76 17.62
C ASP A 292 -11.10 -15.89 16.26
N GLN A 293 -12.09 -15.02 16.03
CA GLN A 293 -12.84 -14.89 14.78
C GLN A 293 -12.49 -13.61 14.03
N TYR A 294 -11.46 -12.86 14.47
CA TYR A 294 -11.04 -11.65 13.76
C TYR A 294 -10.43 -12.00 12.40
N PHE A 295 -11.28 -11.95 11.37
CA PHE A 295 -11.00 -12.43 10.02
C PHE A 295 -9.69 -11.87 9.42
N PRO A 296 -9.36 -10.56 9.52
CA PRO A 296 -8.08 -10.05 9.03
C PRO A 296 -6.85 -10.71 9.66
N ALA A 297 -6.90 -11.04 10.95
CA ALA A 297 -5.81 -11.75 11.61
C ALA A 297 -5.72 -13.22 11.18
N LEU A 298 -6.85 -13.89 10.89
CA LEU A 298 -6.84 -15.24 10.33
C LEU A 298 -6.18 -15.26 8.94
N ILE A 299 -6.52 -14.30 8.07
CA ILE A 299 -5.92 -14.17 6.74
C ILE A 299 -4.41 -13.90 6.83
N ASN A 300 -4.00 -12.93 7.65
CA ASN A 300 -2.58 -12.62 7.82
C ASN A 300 -1.81 -13.78 8.45
N LYS A 301 -2.38 -14.46 9.44
CA LYS A 301 -1.80 -15.68 10.02
C LYS A 301 -1.56 -16.75 8.96
N ALA A 302 -2.57 -17.04 8.14
CA ALA A 302 -2.43 -18.02 7.06
C ALA A 302 -1.33 -17.62 6.07
N PHE A 303 -1.27 -16.35 5.68
CA PHE A 303 -0.21 -15.84 4.81
C PHE A 303 1.19 -16.00 5.44
N PHE A 304 1.38 -15.61 6.70
CA PHE A 304 2.66 -15.74 7.39
C PHE A 304 3.08 -17.20 7.53
N LEU A 305 2.13 -18.10 7.82
CA LEU A 305 2.39 -19.54 7.84
C LEU A 305 2.84 -20.08 6.48
N LEU A 306 2.26 -19.60 5.36
CA LEU A 306 2.72 -19.97 4.01
C LEU A 306 4.14 -19.48 3.74
N LYS A 307 4.48 -18.24 4.15
CA LYS A 307 5.85 -17.71 4.05
C LYS A 307 6.86 -18.48 4.89
N LEU A 308 6.43 -19.03 6.02
CA LEU A 308 7.23 -19.89 6.90
C LEU A 308 7.23 -21.37 6.47
N ASN A 309 6.67 -21.72 5.30
CA ASN A 309 6.52 -23.10 4.82
C ASN A 309 5.74 -24.03 5.78
N ARG A 310 4.79 -23.48 6.53
CA ARG A 310 3.89 -24.18 7.46
C ARG A 310 2.47 -24.28 6.84
N GLY A 311 2.37 -24.84 5.64
CA GLY A 311 1.14 -24.83 4.85
C GLY A 311 0.00 -25.65 5.45
N MET A 312 0.28 -26.75 6.15
CA MET A 312 -0.76 -27.52 6.87
C MET A 312 -1.51 -26.68 7.92
N GLU A 313 -0.79 -25.89 8.72
CA GLU A 313 -1.41 -25.00 9.69
C GLU A 313 -2.18 -23.85 9.00
N ALA A 314 -1.67 -23.37 7.85
CA ALA A 314 -2.38 -22.38 7.06
C ALA A 314 -3.71 -22.93 6.53
N ILE A 315 -3.75 -24.18 6.06
CA ILE A 315 -4.98 -24.87 5.61
C ILE A 315 -6.02 -24.90 6.74
N ASP A 316 -5.61 -25.28 7.96
CA ASP A 316 -6.54 -25.34 9.11
C ASP A 316 -7.11 -23.97 9.47
N VAL A 317 -6.27 -22.92 9.47
CA VAL A 317 -6.71 -21.53 9.70
C VAL A 317 -7.69 -21.08 8.62
N LEU A 318 -7.41 -21.38 7.34
CA LEU A 318 -8.23 -20.94 6.21
C LEU A 318 -9.57 -21.68 6.13
N LYS A 319 -9.62 -22.97 6.46
CA LYS A 319 -10.87 -23.73 6.58
C LYS A 319 -11.81 -23.15 7.63
N ARG A 320 -11.26 -22.56 8.71
CA ARG A 320 -12.03 -21.82 9.72
C ARG A 320 -12.45 -20.42 9.25
N ALA A 321 -11.62 -19.75 8.46
CA ALA A 321 -11.89 -18.39 7.99
C ALA A 321 -12.99 -18.33 6.91
N ILE A 322 -13.02 -19.27 5.96
CA ILE A 322 -13.93 -19.25 4.80
C ILE A 322 -15.42 -19.11 5.20
N PRO A 323 -15.95 -19.82 6.22
CA PRO A 323 -17.34 -19.67 6.64
C PRO A 323 -17.68 -18.28 7.20
N MET A 324 -16.70 -17.53 7.71
CA MET A 324 -16.92 -16.21 8.35
C MET A 324 -17.20 -15.11 7.33
N SER A 325 -16.46 -15.11 6.21
CA SER A 325 -16.65 -14.17 5.10
C SER A 325 -16.77 -14.91 3.76
N PRO A 326 -17.89 -15.60 3.46
CA PRO A 326 -18.03 -16.40 2.24
C PRO A 326 -17.98 -15.60 0.94
N LYS A 327 -18.14 -14.27 1.03
CA LYS A 327 -18.10 -13.34 -0.10
C LYS A 327 -16.69 -12.80 -0.38
N GLU A 328 -15.72 -13.10 0.46
CA GLU A 328 -14.34 -12.67 0.27
C GLU A 328 -13.51 -13.76 -0.40
N ALA A 329 -12.90 -13.43 -1.55
CA ALA A 329 -12.17 -14.40 -2.34
C ALA A 329 -10.81 -14.77 -1.73
N ILE A 330 -10.21 -13.87 -0.93
CA ILE A 330 -8.85 -14.01 -0.41
C ILE A 330 -8.61 -15.32 0.34
N ALA A 331 -9.56 -15.76 1.18
CA ALA A 331 -9.40 -16.99 1.95
C ALA A 331 -9.33 -18.24 1.05
N ARG A 332 -10.18 -18.30 0.00
CA ARG A 332 -10.17 -19.40 -0.96
C ARG A 332 -8.94 -19.36 -1.86
N TYR A 333 -8.50 -18.18 -2.25
CA TYR A 333 -7.24 -17.99 -2.97
C TYR A 333 -6.05 -18.53 -2.16
N LEU A 334 -5.91 -18.09 -0.90
CA LEU A 334 -4.85 -18.56 -0.01
C LEU A 334 -4.95 -20.05 0.29
N LEU A 335 -6.16 -20.62 0.37
CA LEU A 335 -6.34 -22.05 0.60
C LEU A 335 -5.89 -22.87 -0.61
N THR A 336 -6.25 -22.42 -1.81
CA THR A 336 -5.78 -23.01 -3.07
C THR A 336 -4.26 -22.96 -3.15
N ARG A 337 -3.66 -21.81 -2.81
CA ARG A 337 -2.20 -21.64 -2.74
C ARG A 337 -1.57 -22.58 -1.72
N ALA A 338 -2.15 -22.70 -0.52
CA ALA A 338 -1.67 -23.59 0.54
C ALA A 338 -1.65 -25.05 0.11
N PHE A 339 -2.72 -25.51 -0.52
CA PHE A 339 -2.80 -26.86 -1.07
C PHE A 339 -1.77 -27.10 -2.18
N VAL A 340 -1.58 -26.17 -3.11
CA VAL A 340 -0.55 -26.30 -4.14
C VAL A 340 0.86 -26.36 -3.51
N GLN A 341 1.16 -25.48 -2.55
CA GLN A 341 2.45 -25.47 -1.85
C GLN A 341 2.71 -26.79 -1.11
N GLU A 342 1.70 -27.34 -0.41
CA GLU A 342 1.81 -28.62 0.27
C GLU A 342 1.91 -29.80 -0.69
N GLY A 343 1.18 -29.77 -1.81
CA GLY A 343 1.29 -30.75 -2.88
C GLY A 343 2.70 -30.81 -3.46
N ILE A 344 3.31 -29.65 -3.73
CA ILE A 344 4.69 -29.57 -4.25
C ILE A 344 5.69 -30.05 -3.21
N ARG A 345 5.56 -29.60 -1.95
CA ARG A 345 6.48 -29.96 -0.87
C ARG A 345 6.47 -31.44 -0.53
N SER A 346 5.28 -32.03 -0.45
CA SER A 346 5.09 -33.41 -0.03
C SER A 346 5.03 -34.40 -1.19
N GLN A 347 4.92 -33.90 -2.43
CA GLN A 347 4.67 -34.68 -3.65
C GLN A 347 3.41 -35.57 -3.56
N LYS A 348 2.43 -35.17 -2.74
CA LYS A 348 1.17 -35.94 -2.56
C LYS A 348 0.07 -35.42 -3.48
N PRO A 349 -0.45 -36.25 -4.41
CA PRO A 349 -1.51 -35.87 -5.35
C PRO A 349 -2.78 -35.31 -4.69
N GLN A 350 -3.12 -35.83 -3.50
CA GLN A 350 -4.33 -35.45 -2.75
C GLN A 350 -4.47 -33.94 -2.54
N TYR A 351 -3.36 -33.22 -2.32
CA TYR A 351 -3.41 -31.77 -2.10
C TYR A 351 -3.74 -31.03 -3.39
N PHE A 352 -3.27 -31.49 -4.55
CA PHE A 352 -3.66 -30.90 -5.82
C PHE A 352 -5.14 -31.16 -6.14
N SER A 353 -5.66 -32.33 -5.80
CA SER A 353 -7.11 -32.62 -5.90
C SER A 353 -7.93 -31.68 -5.02
N GLU A 354 -7.49 -31.41 -3.79
CA GLU A 354 -8.12 -30.45 -2.89
C GLU A 354 -8.03 -29.00 -3.40
N ALA A 355 -6.90 -28.62 -4.01
CA ALA A 355 -6.75 -27.32 -4.65
C ALA A 355 -7.79 -27.13 -5.78
N LEU A 356 -7.98 -28.14 -6.63
CA LEU A 356 -8.98 -28.12 -7.70
C LEU A 356 -10.41 -28.08 -7.16
N SER A 357 -10.71 -28.89 -6.13
CA SER A 357 -12.01 -28.92 -5.47
C SER A 357 -12.37 -27.54 -4.87
N THR A 358 -11.44 -26.95 -4.13
CA THR A 358 -11.59 -25.63 -3.48
C THR A 358 -11.78 -24.48 -4.48
N SER A 359 -11.21 -24.60 -5.69
CA SER A 359 -11.18 -23.53 -6.69
C SER A 359 -12.17 -23.72 -7.84
N ASN A 360 -12.98 -24.77 -7.85
CA ASN A 360 -13.83 -25.14 -8.99
C ASN A 360 -14.85 -24.05 -9.38
N ASP A 361 -15.49 -23.40 -8.39
CA ASP A 361 -16.45 -22.30 -8.60
C ASP A 361 -15.80 -20.90 -8.60
N PHE A 362 -14.50 -20.82 -8.33
CA PHE A 362 -13.82 -19.56 -8.07
C PHE A 362 -13.85 -18.63 -9.29
N PRO A 363 -13.47 -19.06 -10.50
CA PRO A 363 -13.42 -18.17 -11.66
C PRO A 363 -14.78 -17.61 -12.08
N GLN A 364 -15.89 -18.29 -11.77
CA GLN A 364 -17.25 -17.80 -12.08
C GLN A 364 -17.75 -16.83 -11.01
N ARG A 365 -17.34 -17.02 -9.76
CA ARG A 365 -17.85 -16.27 -8.61
C ARG A 365 -17.04 -15.01 -8.28
N PHE A 366 -15.73 -15.08 -8.44
CA PHE A 366 -14.80 -14.03 -8.01
C PHE A 366 -14.06 -13.46 -9.21
N PHE A 367 -13.93 -12.13 -9.25
CA PHE A 367 -13.14 -11.41 -10.25
C PHE A 367 -11.77 -11.04 -9.68
N ASP A 368 -11.71 -10.77 -8.39
CA ASP A 368 -10.50 -10.66 -7.59
C ASP A 368 -9.75 -12.00 -7.53
N PHE A 369 -8.42 -11.95 -7.67
CA PHE A 369 -7.50 -13.11 -7.69
C PHE A 369 -7.80 -14.17 -8.78
N ARG A 370 -8.69 -13.88 -9.75
CA ARG A 370 -9.11 -14.87 -10.76
C ARG A 370 -7.93 -15.39 -11.58
N GLN A 371 -7.01 -14.50 -11.97
CA GLN A 371 -5.85 -14.88 -12.76
C GLN A 371 -4.92 -15.79 -11.95
N GLU A 372 -4.67 -15.43 -10.69
CA GLU A 372 -3.83 -16.18 -9.76
C GLU A 372 -4.41 -17.57 -9.47
N VAL A 373 -5.73 -17.68 -9.27
CA VAL A 373 -6.39 -18.96 -9.02
C VAL A 373 -6.41 -19.84 -10.27
N LEU A 374 -6.69 -19.28 -11.46
CA LEU A 374 -6.58 -20.04 -12.72
C LEU A 374 -5.16 -20.52 -12.98
N PHE A 375 -4.15 -19.72 -12.61
CA PHE A 375 -2.75 -20.14 -12.66
C PHE A 375 -2.48 -21.31 -11.71
N LEU A 376 -2.93 -21.22 -10.45
CA LEU A 376 -2.80 -22.31 -9.48
C LEU A 376 -3.54 -23.59 -9.91
N ILE A 377 -4.70 -23.47 -10.57
CA ILE A 377 -5.40 -24.60 -11.18
C ILE A 377 -4.53 -25.28 -12.25
N ALA A 378 -3.88 -24.51 -13.12
CA ALA A 378 -2.99 -25.06 -14.14
C ALA A 378 -1.78 -25.79 -13.51
N VAL A 379 -1.22 -25.23 -12.43
CA VAL A 379 -0.15 -25.87 -11.65
C VAL A 379 -0.64 -27.16 -10.98
N ALA A 380 -1.83 -27.17 -10.38
CA ALA A 380 -2.39 -28.37 -9.77
C ALA A 380 -2.63 -29.48 -10.80
N LYS A 381 -3.18 -29.14 -11.97
CA LYS A 381 -3.38 -30.08 -13.08
C LYS A 381 -2.07 -30.65 -13.61
N LEU A 382 -1.04 -29.80 -13.75
CA LEU A 382 0.31 -30.24 -14.12
C LEU A 382 0.80 -31.33 -13.17
N ASN A 383 0.70 -31.10 -11.86
CA ASN A 383 1.22 -32.03 -10.86
C ASN A 383 0.35 -33.29 -10.67
N LEU A 384 -0.89 -33.28 -11.17
CA LEU A 384 -1.74 -34.46 -11.28
C LEU A 384 -1.49 -35.28 -12.56
N GLY A 385 -0.55 -34.84 -13.42
CA GLY A 385 -0.26 -35.54 -14.67
C GLY A 385 -1.35 -35.36 -15.72
N ALA A 386 -2.03 -34.21 -15.74
CA ALA A 386 -3.04 -33.89 -16.75
C ALA A 386 -2.45 -34.03 -18.17
N GLN A 387 -3.31 -34.46 -19.10
CA GLN A 387 -2.91 -34.62 -20.50
C GLN A 387 -2.47 -33.26 -21.10
N PRO A 388 -1.54 -33.23 -22.07
CA PRO A 388 -1.02 -31.98 -22.63
C PRO A 388 -2.11 -31.02 -23.12
N GLU A 389 -3.16 -31.53 -23.75
CA GLU A 389 -4.29 -30.71 -24.23
C GLU A 389 -5.07 -30.03 -23.09
N GLU A 390 -5.27 -30.75 -21.98
CA GLU A 390 -5.93 -30.21 -20.80
C GLU A 390 -5.04 -29.15 -20.14
N LEU A 391 -3.73 -29.39 -20.09
CA LEU A 391 -2.79 -28.44 -19.53
C LEU A 391 -2.70 -27.15 -20.35
N VAL A 392 -2.67 -27.26 -21.68
CA VAL A 392 -2.74 -26.10 -22.59
C VAL A 392 -4.04 -25.32 -22.37
N ARG A 393 -5.17 -26.02 -22.21
CA ARG A 393 -6.47 -25.36 -21.92
C ARG A 393 -6.43 -24.61 -20.59
N ALA A 394 -5.88 -25.22 -19.55
CA ALA A 394 -5.73 -24.61 -18.23
C ALA A 394 -4.78 -23.40 -18.27
N ALA A 395 -3.64 -23.53 -18.96
CA ALA A 395 -2.69 -22.44 -19.12
C ALA A 395 -3.30 -21.26 -19.90
N ARG A 396 -3.99 -21.53 -21.01
CA ARG A 396 -4.68 -20.49 -21.78
C ARG A 396 -5.83 -19.84 -21.02
N ALA A 397 -6.38 -20.46 -19.98
CA ALA A 397 -7.47 -19.87 -19.18
C ALA A 397 -6.99 -18.65 -18.38
N PHE A 398 -5.82 -18.73 -17.71
CA PHE A 398 -5.31 -17.56 -16.98
C PHE A 398 -4.72 -16.48 -17.91
N LEU A 399 -4.16 -16.88 -19.05
CA LEU A 399 -3.60 -15.95 -20.04
C LEU A 399 -4.68 -15.09 -20.73
N GLN A 400 -5.94 -15.54 -20.73
CA GLN A 400 -7.09 -14.75 -21.23
C GLN A 400 -7.55 -13.67 -20.27
N VAL A 401 -7.14 -13.74 -19.00
CA VAL A 401 -7.49 -12.74 -18.01
C VAL A 401 -6.56 -11.55 -18.17
N ASP A 402 -7.12 -10.33 -18.14
CA ASP A 402 -6.33 -9.11 -18.11
C ASP A 402 -5.29 -9.16 -16.97
N PRO A 403 -3.97 -9.05 -17.28
CA PRO A 403 -2.91 -9.04 -16.28
C PRO A 403 -3.10 -8.03 -15.15
N GLU A 404 -3.84 -6.95 -15.38
CA GLU A 404 -4.09 -5.88 -14.40
C GLU A 404 -5.47 -6.00 -13.70
N LEU A 405 -6.18 -7.12 -13.84
CA LEU A 405 -7.51 -7.28 -13.24
C LEU A 405 -7.51 -7.20 -11.71
N THR A 406 -6.58 -7.87 -11.04
CA THR A 406 -6.55 -7.96 -9.56
C THR A 406 -6.32 -6.58 -8.91
N PRO A 407 -5.36 -5.75 -9.35
CA PRO A 407 -5.20 -4.38 -8.84
C PRO A 407 -6.41 -3.46 -9.03
N LEU A 408 -7.29 -3.72 -10.00
CA LEU A 408 -8.51 -2.93 -10.23
C LEU A 408 -9.67 -3.26 -9.28
N HIS A 409 -9.45 -4.16 -8.32
CA HIS A 409 -10.41 -4.46 -7.27
C HIS A 409 -9.95 -3.86 -5.93
N VAL A 410 -10.93 -3.40 -5.14
CA VAL A 410 -10.70 -2.98 -3.76
C VAL A 410 -10.36 -4.22 -2.95
N HIS A 411 -9.25 -4.16 -2.23
CA HIS A 411 -8.76 -5.18 -1.33
C HIS A 411 -8.76 -4.59 0.07
N ASP A 412 -9.13 -5.40 1.07
CA ASP A 412 -9.07 -4.95 2.45
C ASP A 412 -7.62 -4.68 2.86
N VAL A 413 -7.32 -3.42 3.16
CA VAL A 413 -5.98 -2.98 3.56
C VAL A 413 -5.53 -3.59 4.87
N ARG A 414 -6.41 -4.23 5.64
CA ARG A 414 -6.06 -4.96 6.86
C ARG A 414 -5.40 -6.31 6.57
N TYR A 415 -5.36 -6.74 5.30
CA TYR A 415 -4.60 -7.90 4.83
C TYR A 415 -3.22 -7.47 4.33
N ASP A 416 -2.22 -8.32 4.51
CA ASP A 416 -0.89 -8.09 3.96
C ASP A 416 -0.90 -8.29 2.43
N PHE A 417 -0.66 -7.21 1.67
CA PHE A 417 -0.65 -7.25 0.20
C PHE A 417 0.50 -8.05 -0.39
N GLN A 418 1.53 -8.40 0.39
CA GLN A 418 2.56 -9.32 -0.07
C GLN A 418 2.02 -10.73 -0.35
N SER A 419 0.81 -11.04 0.14
CA SER A 419 0.14 -12.33 -0.05
C SER A 419 -0.21 -12.69 -1.48
N PHE A 420 -0.28 -11.72 -2.40
CA PHE A 420 -0.63 -11.93 -3.80
C PHE A 420 0.42 -11.43 -4.80
N ARG A 421 1.68 -11.32 -4.36
CA ARG A 421 2.80 -10.96 -5.25
C ARG A 421 3.16 -12.12 -6.19
N TRP A 422 3.29 -11.80 -7.47
CA TRP A 422 3.64 -12.76 -8.52
C TRP A 422 5.09 -13.28 -8.43
N GLN A 423 5.96 -12.67 -7.61
CA GLN A 423 7.31 -13.19 -7.38
C GLN A 423 7.32 -14.60 -6.76
N ASP A 424 6.32 -14.92 -5.93
CA ASP A 424 6.20 -16.26 -5.33
C ASP A 424 5.80 -17.34 -6.35
N PHE A 425 5.38 -16.93 -7.55
CA PHE A 425 4.90 -17.83 -8.60
C PHE A 425 5.94 -18.13 -9.68
N ILE A 426 7.13 -17.52 -9.62
CA ILE A 426 8.15 -17.63 -10.68
C ILE A 426 8.54 -19.10 -10.96
N SER A 427 8.79 -19.90 -9.92
CA SER A 427 9.15 -21.32 -10.08
C SER A 427 8.05 -22.13 -10.78
N HIS A 428 6.80 -21.74 -10.60
CA HIS A 428 5.66 -22.36 -11.25
C HIS A 428 5.56 -21.98 -12.73
N CYS A 429 5.98 -20.76 -13.10
CA CYS A 429 6.02 -20.34 -14.50
C CYS A 429 6.92 -21.24 -15.34
N GLU A 430 8.11 -21.55 -14.82
CA GLU A 430 9.09 -22.41 -15.52
C GLU A 430 8.57 -23.83 -15.67
N SER A 431 8.13 -24.46 -14.57
CA SER A 431 7.62 -25.83 -14.60
C SER A 431 6.41 -26.01 -15.53
N LEU A 432 5.48 -25.06 -15.53
CA LEU A 432 4.32 -25.09 -16.42
C LEU A 432 4.74 -24.93 -17.89
N SER A 433 5.69 -24.05 -18.18
CA SER A 433 6.12 -23.74 -19.55
C SER A 433 6.76 -24.93 -20.29
N VAL A 434 7.39 -25.87 -19.59
CA VAL A 434 8.10 -27.01 -20.21
C VAL A 434 7.15 -28.15 -20.60
N LYS A 435 5.91 -28.15 -20.08
CA LYS A 435 4.96 -29.27 -20.25
C LYS A 435 3.79 -28.97 -21.19
N VAL A 436 3.83 -27.80 -21.83
CA VAL A 436 2.88 -27.35 -22.86
C VAL A 436 3.58 -27.25 -24.21
N ASP A 437 2.81 -27.02 -25.28
CA ASP A 437 3.39 -26.78 -26.61
C ASP A 437 4.28 -25.52 -26.64
N ASN A 438 5.24 -25.47 -27.57
CA ASN A 438 6.22 -24.38 -27.66
C ASN A 438 5.58 -22.98 -27.74
N TYR A 439 4.46 -22.85 -28.45
CA TYR A 439 3.78 -21.56 -28.59
C TYR A 439 3.15 -21.12 -27.25
N THR A 440 2.43 -22.01 -26.57
CA THR A 440 1.89 -21.72 -25.23
C THR A 440 3.00 -21.49 -24.20
N SER A 441 4.12 -22.20 -24.32
CA SER A 441 5.31 -22.00 -23.47
C SER A 441 5.82 -20.56 -23.53
N GLU A 442 6.02 -20.03 -24.73
CA GLU A 442 6.48 -18.64 -24.92
C GLU A 442 5.46 -17.60 -24.45
N LEU A 443 4.16 -17.87 -24.60
CA LEU A 443 3.11 -17.01 -24.01
C LEU A 443 3.21 -16.96 -22.48
N ILE A 444 3.40 -18.10 -21.81
CA ILE A 444 3.58 -18.17 -20.35
C ILE A 444 4.83 -17.41 -19.93
N LYS A 445 5.96 -17.62 -20.63
CA LYS A 445 7.22 -16.92 -20.33
C LYS A 445 7.06 -15.40 -20.46
N GLY A 446 6.49 -14.93 -21.57
CA GLY A 446 6.20 -13.52 -21.80
C GLY A 446 5.28 -12.94 -20.73
N PHE A 447 4.19 -13.63 -20.39
CA PHE A 447 3.26 -13.23 -19.34
C PHE A 447 3.98 -13.12 -17.98
N CYS A 448 4.80 -14.09 -17.61
CA CYS A 448 5.53 -14.03 -16.35
C CYS A 448 6.57 -12.91 -16.34
N GLN A 449 7.24 -12.59 -17.46
CA GLN A 449 8.08 -11.39 -17.53
C GLN A 449 7.26 -10.11 -17.30
N LEU A 450 6.06 -10.02 -17.89
CA LEU A 450 5.15 -8.89 -17.69
C LEU A 450 4.76 -8.74 -16.21
N LYS A 451 4.36 -9.83 -15.54
CA LYS A 451 4.02 -9.80 -14.10
C LYS A 451 5.20 -9.50 -13.18
N LEU A 452 6.44 -9.67 -13.66
CA LEU A 452 7.66 -9.26 -12.96
C LEU A 452 8.07 -7.81 -13.25
N GLY A 453 7.24 -7.03 -13.96
CA GLY A 453 7.54 -5.65 -14.35
C GLY A 453 8.53 -5.53 -15.51
N LYS A 454 8.92 -6.65 -16.15
CA LYS A 454 9.86 -6.67 -17.28
C LYS A 454 9.11 -6.49 -18.60
N SER A 455 8.36 -5.39 -18.73
CA SER A 455 7.39 -5.14 -19.82
C SER A 455 8.02 -5.15 -21.21
N LEU A 456 9.22 -4.57 -21.39
CA LEU A 456 9.93 -4.58 -22.67
C LEU A 456 10.31 -6.00 -23.11
N LYS A 457 10.80 -6.81 -22.18
CA LYS A 457 11.14 -8.20 -22.46
C LYS A 457 9.88 -9.01 -22.83
N ALA A 458 8.78 -8.77 -22.13
CA ALA A 458 7.49 -9.37 -22.48
C ALA A 458 7.02 -8.95 -23.88
N LYS A 459 7.06 -7.65 -24.19
CA LYS A 459 6.74 -7.09 -25.51
C LYS A 459 7.50 -7.81 -26.62
N ASN A 460 8.82 -7.91 -26.50
CA ASN A 460 9.67 -8.52 -27.52
C ASN A 460 9.35 -10.01 -27.75
N ILE A 461 9.03 -10.75 -26.68
CA ILE A 461 8.59 -12.15 -26.78
C ILE A 461 7.29 -12.23 -27.59
N PHE A 462 6.30 -11.40 -27.25
CA PHE A 462 5.01 -11.42 -27.94
C PHE A 462 5.12 -10.95 -29.39
N GLU A 463 5.93 -9.93 -29.65
CA GLU A 463 6.18 -9.41 -30.99
C GLU A 463 6.79 -10.47 -31.92
N ASN A 464 7.73 -11.27 -31.42
CA ASN A 464 8.26 -12.41 -32.17
C ASN A 464 7.16 -13.44 -32.50
N LEU A 465 6.27 -13.74 -31.54
CA LEU A 465 5.15 -14.66 -31.76
C LEU A 465 4.10 -14.15 -32.75
N LEU A 466 4.00 -12.84 -32.99
CA LEU A 466 3.07 -12.26 -33.96
C LEU A 466 3.38 -12.72 -35.39
N SER A 467 4.64 -13.03 -35.69
CA SER A 467 5.04 -13.59 -36.99
C SER A 467 4.41 -14.97 -37.26
N GLN A 468 4.11 -15.73 -36.20
CA GLN A 468 3.56 -17.09 -36.29
C GLN A 468 2.03 -17.08 -36.32
N LYS A 469 1.40 -16.30 -35.44
CA LYS A 469 -0.07 -16.30 -35.24
C LYS A 469 -0.62 -14.90 -34.99
N ARG A 470 -0.69 -14.09 -36.04
CA ARG A 470 -1.18 -12.70 -35.98
C ARG A 470 -2.60 -12.55 -35.41
N ASN A 471 -3.50 -13.52 -35.62
CA ASN A 471 -4.92 -13.42 -35.19
C ASN A 471 -5.26 -14.18 -33.89
N ASP A 472 -4.27 -14.56 -33.07
CA ASP A 472 -4.52 -15.11 -31.73
C ASP A 472 -4.84 -13.97 -30.74
N GLY A 473 -6.09 -13.92 -30.27
CA GLY A 473 -6.54 -12.87 -29.35
C GLY A 473 -5.88 -12.91 -27.97
N ILE A 474 -5.35 -14.03 -27.51
CA ILE A 474 -4.56 -14.06 -26.25
C ILE A 474 -3.21 -13.39 -26.48
N LEU A 475 -2.54 -13.72 -27.58
CA LEU A 475 -1.26 -13.11 -27.90
C LEU A 475 -1.41 -11.59 -28.08
N GLN A 476 -2.42 -11.16 -28.82
CA GLN A 476 -2.70 -9.75 -29.03
C GLN A 476 -3.05 -9.02 -27.72
N SER A 477 -3.77 -9.67 -26.78
CA SER A 477 -4.09 -9.04 -25.50
C SER A 477 -2.86 -8.89 -24.62
N LEU A 478 -1.97 -9.88 -24.62
CA LEU A 478 -0.71 -9.84 -23.87
C LEU A 478 0.28 -8.83 -24.48
N TYR A 479 0.34 -8.74 -25.80
CA TYR A 479 1.10 -7.70 -26.50
C TYR A 479 0.56 -6.31 -26.15
N ALA A 480 -0.76 -6.10 -26.27
CA ALA A 480 -1.41 -4.85 -25.86
C ALA A 480 -1.11 -4.50 -24.38
N ALA A 481 -1.19 -5.47 -23.48
CA ALA A 481 -0.90 -5.24 -22.05
C ALA A 481 0.56 -4.82 -21.84
N SER A 482 1.51 -5.40 -22.58
CA SER A 482 2.92 -5.00 -22.53
C SER A 482 3.16 -3.59 -23.06
N LEU A 483 2.43 -3.15 -24.09
CA LEU A 483 2.47 -1.79 -24.63
C LEU A 483 1.92 -0.77 -23.65
N LEU A 484 0.76 -1.05 -23.05
CA LEU A 484 0.15 -0.19 -22.04
C LEU A 484 1.06 -0.04 -20.81
N ALA A 485 1.73 -1.12 -20.38
CA ALA A 485 2.71 -1.07 -19.30
C ALA A 485 3.97 -0.25 -19.64
N LEU A 486 4.22 0.02 -20.92
CA LEU A 486 5.28 0.90 -21.44
C LEU A 486 4.75 2.30 -21.80
N ASN A 487 3.50 2.61 -21.46
CA ASN A 487 2.81 3.85 -21.81
C ASN A 487 2.70 4.12 -23.33
N ASP A 488 2.66 3.06 -24.14
CA ASP A 488 2.55 3.14 -25.61
C ASP A 488 1.10 2.86 -26.06
N LEU A 489 0.20 3.76 -25.69
CA LEU A 489 -1.23 3.63 -25.99
C LEU A 489 -1.51 3.65 -27.50
N GLU A 490 -0.79 4.48 -28.26
CA GLU A 490 -1.00 4.63 -29.69
C GLU A 490 -0.70 3.32 -30.44
N GLN A 491 0.41 2.64 -30.11
CA GLN A 491 0.68 1.34 -30.71
C GLN A 491 -0.36 0.29 -30.29
N ALA A 492 -0.86 0.33 -29.05
CA ALA A 492 -1.90 -0.57 -28.59
C ALA A 492 -3.23 -0.37 -29.36
N LYS A 493 -3.61 0.88 -29.65
CA LYS A 493 -4.84 1.22 -30.40
C LYS A 493 -4.86 0.67 -31.82
N ASN A 494 -3.70 0.49 -32.47
CA ASN A 494 -3.63 -0.10 -33.80
C ASN A 494 -4.27 -1.50 -33.87
N LEU A 495 -4.32 -2.21 -32.74
CA LEU A 495 -4.93 -3.53 -32.61
C LEU A 495 -6.46 -3.49 -32.64
N ILE A 496 -7.10 -2.33 -32.42
CA ILE A 496 -8.58 -2.18 -32.45
C ILE A 496 -9.12 -2.59 -33.82
N SER A 497 -8.39 -2.24 -34.89
CA SER A 497 -8.74 -2.59 -36.27
C SER A 497 -8.85 -4.10 -36.50
N LEU A 498 -8.20 -4.92 -35.67
CA LEU A 498 -8.17 -6.38 -35.79
C LEU A 498 -9.34 -7.05 -35.06
N LEU A 499 -10.08 -6.35 -34.19
CA LEU A 499 -11.12 -6.95 -33.32
C LEU A 499 -12.15 -7.77 -34.11
N GLY A 500 -12.63 -7.25 -35.25
CA GLY A 500 -13.67 -7.93 -36.05
C GLY A 500 -13.19 -9.20 -36.77
N GLY A 501 -11.87 -9.37 -36.94
CA GLY A 501 -11.29 -10.54 -37.64
C GLY A 501 -10.68 -11.58 -36.70
N MET A 502 -10.76 -11.40 -35.38
CA MET A 502 -10.09 -12.26 -34.41
C MET A 502 -10.95 -13.46 -33.99
N ARG A 503 -10.29 -14.60 -33.75
CA ARG A 503 -10.94 -15.83 -33.26
C ARG A 503 -11.45 -15.70 -31.82
N SER A 504 -10.76 -14.94 -30.97
CA SER A 504 -11.13 -14.71 -29.58
C SER A 504 -10.87 -13.23 -29.22
N PRO A 505 -11.74 -12.31 -29.64
CA PRO A 505 -11.49 -10.87 -29.47
C PRO A 505 -11.64 -10.40 -28.02
N LYS A 506 -12.31 -11.17 -27.16
CA LYS A 506 -12.64 -10.79 -25.78
C LYS A 506 -11.42 -10.36 -24.94
N PRO A 507 -10.31 -11.13 -24.86
CA PRO A 507 -9.14 -10.72 -24.08
C PRO A 507 -8.53 -9.41 -24.56
N VAL A 508 -8.43 -9.20 -25.87
CA VAL A 508 -7.85 -7.97 -26.45
C VAL A 508 -8.76 -6.78 -26.18
N ALA A 509 -10.06 -6.95 -26.43
CA ALA A 509 -11.05 -5.91 -26.18
C ALA A 509 -11.04 -5.46 -24.73
N GLN A 510 -10.88 -6.39 -23.77
CA GLN A 510 -10.75 -6.07 -22.35
C GLN A 510 -9.54 -5.19 -22.05
N VAL A 511 -8.36 -5.60 -22.50
CA VAL A 511 -7.10 -4.88 -22.23
C VAL A 511 -7.09 -3.50 -22.90
N LEU A 512 -7.52 -3.41 -24.16
CA LEU A 512 -7.58 -2.14 -24.88
C LEU A 512 -8.62 -1.19 -24.29
N LEU A 513 -9.79 -1.71 -23.91
CA LEU A 513 -10.83 -0.90 -23.27
C LEU A 513 -10.33 -0.34 -21.93
N ARG A 514 -9.65 -1.14 -21.10
CA ARG A 514 -8.99 -0.66 -19.89
C ARG A 514 -8.00 0.46 -20.21
N GLY A 515 -7.08 0.23 -21.15
CA GLY A 515 -6.05 1.21 -21.52
C GLY A 515 -6.63 2.55 -21.99
N CYS A 516 -7.68 2.53 -22.81
CA CYS A 516 -8.32 3.76 -23.27
C CYS A 516 -9.07 4.50 -22.14
N LEU A 517 -9.70 3.78 -21.21
CA LEU A 517 -10.37 4.40 -20.06
C LEU A 517 -9.36 5.00 -19.07
N GLU A 518 -8.25 4.31 -18.78
CA GLU A 518 -7.18 4.84 -17.92
C GLU A 518 -6.53 6.11 -18.52
N ALA A 519 -6.42 6.19 -19.85
CA ALA A 519 -5.90 7.36 -20.55
C ALA A 519 -6.94 8.49 -20.75
N GLY A 520 -8.20 8.28 -20.38
CA GLY A 520 -9.29 9.25 -20.61
C GLY A 520 -9.70 9.40 -22.08
N ASP A 521 -9.29 8.48 -22.98
CA ASP A 521 -9.72 8.47 -24.38
C ASP A 521 -11.08 7.79 -24.53
N LEU A 522 -12.13 8.59 -24.31
CA LEU A 522 -13.51 8.12 -24.35
C LEU A 522 -13.98 7.74 -25.77
N ALA A 523 -13.39 8.31 -26.82
CA ALA A 523 -13.72 7.95 -28.20
C ALA A 523 -13.22 6.54 -28.53
N CYS A 524 -11.98 6.21 -28.13
CA CYS A 524 -11.47 4.85 -28.21
C CYS A 524 -12.34 3.87 -27.40
N ALA A 525 -12.65 4.21 -26.15
CA ALA A 525 -13.44 3.35 -25.27
C ALA A 525 -14.85 3.09 -25.83
N GLN A 526 -15.48 4.11 -26.41
CA GLN A 526 -16.79 4.00 -27.05
C GLN A 526 -16.75 3.04 -28.26
N ASN A 527 -15.73 3.17 -29.13
CA ASN A 527 -15.57 2.31 -30.31
C ASN A 527 -15.45 0.82 -29.90
N ILE A 528 -14.56 0.52 -28.94
CA ILE A 528 -14.38 -0.85 -28.45
C ILE A 528 -15.65 -1.36 -27.78
N THR A 529 -16.36 -0.53 -27.00
CA THR A 529 -17.61 -0.93 -26.34
C THR A 529 -18.70 -1.24 -27.35
N GLN A 530 -18.88 -0.43 -28.39
CA GLN A 530 -19.85 -0.68 -29.46
C GLN A 530 -19.53 -1.98 -30.21
N SER A 531 -18.26 -2.18 -30.59
CA SER A 531 -17.80 -3.40 -31.23
C SER A 531 -18.00 -4.63 -30.33
N SER A 532 -17.71 -4.53 -29.04
CA SER A 532 -17.88 -5.62 -28.08
C SER A 532 -19.35 -6.03 -27.93
N VAL A 533 -20.25 -5.05 -27.81
CA VAL A 533 -21.70 -5.30 -27.73
C VAL A 533 -22.22 -5.93 -29.02
N ALA A 534 -21.81 -5.44 -30.19
CA ALA A 534 -22.19 -6.00 -31.48
C ALA A 534 -21.78 -7.47 -31.64
N ASN A 535 -20.67 -7.86 -30.99
CA ASN A 535 -20.15 -9.23 -30.98
C ASN A 535 -20.64 -10.06 -29.77
N GLY A 536 -21.63 -9.59 -29.00
CA GLY A 536 -22.20 -10.30 -27.86
C GLY A 536 -21.24 -10.45 -26.66
N ILE A 537 -20.21 -9.62 -26.57
CA ILE A 537 -19.19 -9.70 -25.53
C ILE A 537 -19.64 -8.88 -24.31
N SER A 538 -20.02 -9.55 -23.21
CA SER A 538 -20.27 -8.90 -21.92
C SER A 538 -18.94 -8.68 -21.18
N LEU A 539 -18.59 -7.41 -20.96
CA LEU A 539 -17.35 -6.99 -20.31
C LEU A 539 -17.66 -6.12 -19.10
N LEU A 540 -17.01 -6.41 -17.97
CA LEU A 540 -17.01 -5.55 -16.79
C LEU A 540 -16.54 -4.13 -17.14
N TYR A 541 -15.52 -4.02 -18.00
CA TYR A 541 -15.01 -2.75 -18.51
C TYR A 541 -15.98 -1.98 -19.41
N SER A 542 -16.92 -2.65 -20.09
CA SER A 542 -17.96 -1.96 -20.85
C SER A 542 -18.93 -1.23 -19.94
N HIS A 543 -19.21 -1.76 -18.75
CA HIS A 543 -20.01 -1.03 -17.77
C HIS A 543 -19.32 0.25 -17.31
N TRP A 544 -18.00 0.18 -17.05
CA TRP A 544 -17.19 1.36 -16.74
C TRP A 544 -17.21 2.39 -17.87
N SER A 545 -16.98 1.95 -19.12
CA SER A 545 -17.05 2.84 -20.29
C SER A 545 -18.40 3.53 -20.43
N VAL A 546 -19.51 2.81 -20.27
CA VAL A 546 -20.85 3.39 -20.36
C VAL A 546 -21.07 4.44 -19.26
N VAL A 547 -20.59 4.18 -18.03
CA VAL A 547 -20.70 5.14 -16.93
C VAL A 547 -19.90 6.42 -17.26
N GLU A 548 -18.65 6.30 -17.68
CA GLU A 548 -17.79 7.43 -18.06
C GLU A 548 -18.36 8.28 -19.20
N LEU A 549 -18.97 7.62 -20.20
CA LEU A 549 -19.58 8.32 -21.34
C LEU A 549 -20.88 9.05 -21.01
N ASN A 550 -21.61 8.61 -19.97
CA ASN A 550 -22.99 9.04 -19.76
C ASN A 550 -23.22 9.79 -18.43
N TYR A 551 -22.29 9.78 -17.46
CA TYR A 551 -22.57 10.33 -16.13
C TYR A 551 -23.00 11.83 -16.14
N LYS A 552 -22.53 12.61 -17.12
CA LYS A 552 -22.90 14.03 -17.31
C LYS A 552 -24.09 14.26 -18.26
N THR A 553 -24.33 13.35 -19.19
CA THR A 553 -25.26 13.57 -20.32
C THR A 553 -26.53 12.73 -20.22
N ASN A 554 -26.45 11.56 -19.57
CA ASN A 554 -27.56 10.63 -19.37
C ASN A 554 -27.35 9.85 -18.07
N THR A 555 -27.64 10.50 -16.95
CA THR A 555 -27.43 9.97 -15.60
C THR A 555 -28.19 8.67 -15.35
N GLU A 556 -29.42 8.52 -15.87
CA GLU A 556 -30.20 7.28 -15.72
C GLU A 556 -29.47 6.08 -16.33
N ARG A 557 -28.96 6.23 -17.56
CA ARG A 557 -28.17 5.18 -18.23
C ARG A 557 -26.88 4.87 -17.48
N ALA A 558 -26.20 5.88 -16.95
CA ALA A 558 -24.99 5.71 -16.15
C ALA A 558 -25.28 4.93 -14.86
N VAL A 559 -26.30 5.33 -14.09
CA VAL A 559 -26.71 4.65 -12.84
C VAL A 559 -27.11 3.19 -13.09
N LYS A 560 -27.87 2.92 -14.16
CA LYS A 560 -28.23 1.55 -14.54
C LYS A 560 -26.99 0.70 -14.84
N SER A 561 -26.07 1.22 -15.64
CA SER A 561 -24.83 0.50 -15.99
C SER A 561 -23.91 0.30 -14.78
N LEU A 562 -23.82 1.30 -13.90
CA LEU A 562 -23.10 1.23 -12.63
C LEU A 562 -23.63 0.08 -11.76
N GLY A 563 -24.95 0.00 -11.58
CA GLY A 563 -25.60 -1.05 -10.82
C GLY A 563 -25.36 -2.45 -11.40
N GLN A 564 -25.43 -2.59 -12.72
CA GLN A 564 -25.14 -3.85 -13.40
C GLN A 564 -23.67 -4.28 -13.23
N GLY A 565 -22.73 -3.36 -13.44
CA GLY A 565 -21.29 -3.64 -13.31
C GLY A 565 -20.90 -4.00 -11.87
N LEU A 566 -21.42 -3.29 -10.87
CA LEU A 566 -21.18 -3.61 -9.46
C LEU A 566 -21.96 -4.84 -8.98
N GLY A 567 -23.03 -5.23 -9.69
CA GLY A 567 -23.67 -6.53 -9.52
C GLY A 567 -22.80 -7.69 -10.02
N ILE A 568 -21.97 -7.46 -11.05
CA ILE A 568 -20.98 -8.43 -11.55
C ILE A 568 -19.77 -8.51 -10.62
N SER A 569 -19.21 -7.37 -10.23
CA SER A 569 -18.07 -7.30 -9.31
C SER A 569 -18.23 -6.14 -8.32
N PRO A 570 -18.67 -6.42 -7.07
CA PRO A 570 -18.92 -5.39 -6.07
C PRO A 570 -17.67 -4.61 -5.64
N SER A 571 -16.49 -5.20 -5.79
CA SER A 571 -15.21 -4.59 -5.41
C SER A 571 -14.50 -3.90 -6.59
N PHE A 572 -15.10 -3.81 -7.77
CA PHE A 572 -14.44 -3.19 -8.93
C PHE A 572 -14.25 -1.69 -8.74
N SER A 573 -13.01 -1.28 -8.42
CA SER A 573 -12.67 0.07 -7.98
C SER A 573 -13.05 1.18 -8.97
N PRO A 574 -12.83 1.04 -10.30
CA PRO A 574 -13.22 2.09 -11.24
C PRO A 574 -14.71 2.46 -11.16
N LEU A 575 -15.60 1.48 -11.03
CA LEU A 575 -17.03 1.75 -10.88
C LEU A 575 -17.38 2.30 -9.49
N LEU A 576 -16.72 1.84 -8.42
CA LEU A 576 -16.91 2.39 -7.09
C LEU A 576 -16.51 3.87 -7.02
N ARG A 577 -15.43 4.27 -7.68
CA ARG A 577 -15.04 5.69 -7.81
C ARG A 577 -16.10 6.51 -8.53
N MET A 578 -16.67 5.98 -9.62
CA MET A 578 -17.74 6.67 -10.34
C MET A 578 -19.04 6.81 -9.54
N ARG A 579 -19.32 5.90 -8.59
CA ARG A 579 -20.46 6.03 -7.67
C ARG A 579 -20.38 7.29 -6.80
N LYS A 580 -19.18 7.80 -6.49
CA LYS A 580 -19.00 9.06 -5.75
C LYS A 580 -19.39 10.28 -6.60
N SER A 581 -19.27 10.17 -7.92
CA SER A 581 -19.49 11.24 -8.88
C SER A 581 -20.93 11.31 -9.41
N LEU A 582 -21.75 10.30 -9.12
CA LEU A 582 -23.16 10.14 -9.51
C LEU A 582 -24.04 10.29 -8.26
#